data_AF-A0A529KQ21-F1
#
_entry.id   AF-A0A529KQ21-F1
#
_cell.length_a   1.000
_cell.length_b   1.000
_cell.length_c   1.000
_cell.angle_alpha   90.00
_cell.angle_beta   90.00
_cell.angle_gamma   90.00
#
_symmetry.space_group_name_H-M   'P 1'
#
loop_
_entity.id
_entity.type
_entity.pdbx_description
1 polymer ?
#
loop_
_entity_poly.entity_id
_entity_poly.type
_entity_poly.pdbx_seq_one_letter_code
_entity_poly.pdbx_strand_id
1 'polypeptide(L)' 'VNAVNQVFVGASNELGEFRAGTMAALIGTVPAVVIGGVGAVVVAGLWAVLFPQLRKVRQLNGRN' A
#
# COMPACT_ATOMS: atom_id res chain seq x y z
N VAL A 1 -10.89 13.34 -18.75
CA VAL A 1 -9.73 12.93 -17.91
C VAL A 1 -9.89 11.57 -17.21
N ASN A 2 -11.06 10.91 -17.27
CA ASN A 2 -11.29 9.66 -16.53
C ASN A 2 -10.70 8.39 -17.19
N ALA A 3 -10.70 8.32 -18.53
CA ALA A 3 -10.17 7.17 -19.27
C ALA A 3 -8.67 6.96 -19.03
N VAL A 4 -7.90 8.05 -19.02
CA VAL A 4 -6.45 8.01 -18.77
C VAL A 4 -6.14 7.54 -17.35
N ASN A 5 -6.87 8.03 -16.34
CA ASN A 5 -6.71 7.56 -14.97
C ASN A 5 -6.97 6.06 -14.84
N GLN A 6 -7.99 5.52 -15.51
CA GLN A 6 -8.25 4.08 -15.52
C GLN A 6 -7.14 3.28 -16.20
N VAL A 7 -6.58 3.77 -17.32
CA VAL A 7 -5.43 3.13 -17.98
C VAL A 7 -4.21 3.10 -17.05
N PHE A 8 -3.91 4.20 -16.36
CA PHE A 8 -2.80 4.26 -15.41
C PHE A 8 -3.03 3.37 -14.19
N VAL A 9 -4.25 3.32 -13.66
CA VAL A 9 -4.60 2.44 -12.53
C VAL A 9 -4.50 0.97 -12.95
N GLY A 10 -5.04 0.60 -14.11
CA GLY A 10 -4.94 -0.76 -14.65
C GLY A 10 -3.50 -1.19 -14.89
N ALA A 11 -2.71 -0.35 -15.57
CA ALA A 11 -1.29 -0.61 -15.80
C ALA A 11 -0.49 -0.72 -14.50
N SER A 12 -0.83 0.08 -13.47
CA SER A 12 -0.18 0.00 -12.16
C SER A 12 -0.48 -1.32 -11.45
N ASN A 13 -1.72 -1.83 -11.57
CA ASN A 13 -2.10 -3.12 -11.00
C ASN A 13 -1.39 -4.28 -11.70
N GLU A 14 -1.38 -4.31 -13.03
CA GLU A 14 -0.71 -5.36 -13.81
C GLU A 14 0.80 -5.43 -13.52
N LEU A 15 1.47 -4.28 -13.45
CA LEU A 15 2.88 -4.20 -13.07
C LEU A 15 3.12 -4.73 -11.64
N GLY A 16 2.21 -4.40 -10.72
CA GLY A 16 2.25 -4.87 -9.34
C GLY A 16 2.11 -6.39 -9.25
N GLU A 17 1.16 -6.97 -9.98
CA GLU A 17 0.96 -8.42 -10.07
C GLU A 17 2.16 -9.12 -10.69
N PHE A 18 2.76 -8.56 -11.74
CA PHE A 18 3.99 -9.10 -12.33
C PHE A 18 5.13 -9.14 -11.30
N ARG A 19 5.33 -8.05 -10.54
CA ARG A 19 6.34 -8.00 -9.48
C ARG A 19 6.05 -9.01 -8.38
N ALA A 20 4.80 -9.08 -7.90
CA ALA A 20 4.41 -10.01 -6.85
C ALA A 20 4.59 -11.47 -7.30
N GLY A 21 4.17 -11.80 -8.53
CA GLY A 21 4.35 -13.13 -9.14
C GLY A 21 5.81 -13.50 -9.34
N THR A 22 6.64 -12.55 -9.80
CA THR A 22 8.09 -12.77 -9.95
C THR A 22 8.76 -13.03 -8.59
N MET A 23 8.43 -12.24 -7.56
CA MET A 23 8.96 -12.45 -6.21
C MET A 23 8.50 -13.79 -5.61
N ALA A 24 7.25 -14.17 -5.86
CA ALA A 24 6.71 -15.46 -5.45
C ALA A 24 7.38 -16.64 -6.18
N ALA A 25 7.74 -16.48 -7.46
CA ALA A 25 8.44 -17.50 -8.23
C ALA A 25 9.90 -17.67 -7.79
N LEU A 26 10.57 -16.57 -7.40
CA LEU A 26 11.99 -16.59 -7.00
C LEU A 26 12.20 -17.06 -5.55
N ILE A 27 11.38 -16.58 -4.62
CA ILE A 27 11.58 -16.78 -3.16
C ILE A 27 10.57 -17.80 -2.60
N GLY A 28 9.50 -18.07 -3.33
CA GLY A 28 8.34 -18.83 -2.86
C GLY A 28 7.20 -17.92 -2.42
N THR A 29 5.95 -18.36 -2.66
CA THR A 29 4.73 -17.60 -2.36
C THR A 29 4.62 -17.25 -0.88
N VAL A 30 4.74 -18.26 -0.01
CA VAL A 30 4.58 -18.11 1.44
C VAL A 30 5.60 -17.14 2.06
N PRO A 31 6.94 -17.33 1.89
CA PRO A 31 7.91 -16.41 2.48
C PRO A 31 7.83 -14.99 1.90
N ALA A 32 7.54 -14.84 0.60
CA ALA A 32 7.38 -13.52 -0.02
C ALA A 32 6.21 -12.73 0.61
N VAL A 33 5.07 -13.39 0.84
CA VAL A 33 3.89 -12.76 1.45
C VAL A 33 4.13 -12.43 2.93
N VAL A 34 4.76 -13.33 3.69
CA VAL A 34 5.01 -13.09 5.14
C VAL A 34 5.94 -11.90 5.33
N ILE A 35 7.05 -11.83 4.59
CA ILE A 35 8.01 -10.72 4.71
C ILE A 35 7.37 -9.39 4.28
N GLY A 36 6.64 -9.39 3.15
CA GLY A 36 5.95 -8.20 2.67
C GLY A 36 4.86 -7.72 3.63
N GLY A 37 4.04 -8.64 4.14
CA GLY A 37 2.97 -8.36 5.08
C GLY A 37 3.47 -7.81 6.41
N VAL A 38 4.48 -8.46 7.01
CA VAL A 38 5.10 -7.97 8.26
C VAL A 38 5.71 -6.58 8.06
N GLY A 39 6.43 -6.36 6.95
CA GLY A 39 6.98 -5.05 6.62
C GLY A 39 5.91 -3.96 6.52
N ALA A 40 4.79 -4.25 5.86
CA ALA A 40 3.68 -3.29 5.73
C ALA A 40 3.07 -2.93 7.11
N VAL A 41 2.85 -3.92 7.98
CA VAL A 41 2.33 -3.70 9.33
C VAL A 41 3.30 -2.88 10.18
N VAL A 42 4.60 -3.18 10.09
CA VAL A 42 5.64 -2.43 10.82
C VAL A 42 5.67 -0.98 10.35
N VAL A 43 5.66 -0.72 9.03
CA VAL A 43 5.66 0.66 8.50
C VAL A 43 4.40 1.41 8.92
N ALA A 44 3.22 0.77 8.83
CA ALA A 44 1.97 1.38 9.26
C ALA A 44 1.96 1.69 10.77
N GLY A 45 2.45 0.75 11.60
CA GLY A 45 2.59 0.94 13.04
C GLY A 45 3.58 2.06 13.39
N LEU A 46 4.75 2.07 12.75
CA LEU A 46 5.74 3.14 12.90
C LEU A 46 5.15 4.49 12.53
N TRP A 47 4.46 4.61 11.39
CA TRP A 47 3.85 5.87 10.97
C TRP A 47 2.75 6.34 11.92
N ALA A 48 1.96 5.39 12.45
CA ALA A 48 0.93 5.67 13.45
C ALA A 48 1.51 6.14 14.80
N VAL A 49 2.73 5.71 15.15
CA VAL A 49 3.44 6.13 16.37
C VAL A 49 4.23 7.43 16.17
N LEU A 50 4.85 7.63 15.00
CA LEU A 50 5.62 8.82 14.64
C LEU A 50 4.73 10.04 14.37
N PHE A 51 3.55 9.83 13.79
CA PHE A 51 2.58 10.89 13.50
C PHE A 51 1.26 10.67 14.25
N PRO A 52 1.26 10.66 15.59
CA PRO A 52 0.05 10.45 16.39
C PRO A 52 -0.93 11.63 16.27
N GLN A 53 -0.45 12.79 15.79
CA GLN A 53 -1.26 13.96 15.51
C GLN A 53 -2.27 13.70 14.39
N LEU A 54 -1.90 12.99 13.31
CA LEU A 54 -2.81 12.57 12.25
C LEU A 54 -3.85 11.56 12.75
N ARG A 55 -3.44 10.68 13.68
CA ARG A 55 -4.31 9.68 14.30
C ARG A 55 -5.38 10.30 15.22
N LYS A 56 -5.18 11.53 15.67
CA LYS A 56 -6.11 12.29 16.53
C LYS A 56 -6.93 13.35 15.78
N VAL A 57 -6.71 13.57 14.48
CA VAL A 57 -7.58 14.46 13.67
C VAL A 57 -8.92 13.78 13.46
N ARG A 58 -9.80 13.88 14.47
CA ARG A 58 -11.17 13.34 14.45
C ARG A 58 -12.19 14.35 13.90
N GLN A 59 -11.73 15.52 13.45
CA GLN A 59 -12.57 16.52 12.81
C GLN A 59 -11.82 17.18 11.66
N LEU A 60 -12.23 16.87 10.43
CA LEU A 60 -12.23 17.91 9.40
C LEU A 60 -13.40 18.84 9.75
N ASN A 61 -13.14 19.91 10.49
CA ASN A 61 -14.11 21.00 10.59
C ASN A 61 -14.12 21.74 9.24
N GLY A 62 -14.80 21.15 8.26
CA GLY A 62 -15.17 21.81 7.02
C GLY A 62 -16.32 22.78 7.31
N ARG A 63 -15.97 23.97 7.81
CA ARG A 63 -16.82 25.16 7.72
C ARG A 63 -16.12 26.16 6.82
N ASN A 64 -16.53 26.16 5.56
CA ASN A 64 -17.06 27.30 4.82
C ASN A 64 -17.21 26.92 3.34
#